data_AF-A0A838R086-F1
#
_entry.id   AF-A0A838R086-F1
#
_cell.length_a   1.000
_cell.length_b   1.000
_cell.length_c   1.000
_cell.angle_alpha   90.00
_cell.angle_beta   90.00
_cell.angle_gamma   90.00
#
_symmetry.space_group_name_H-M   'P 1'
#
loop_
_entity.id
_entity.type
_entity.pdbx_description
1 polymer ?
#
loop_
_entity_poly.entity_id
_entity_poly.type
_entity_poly.pdbx_seq_one_letter_code
_entity_poly.pdbx_strand_id
1 'polypeptide(L)'
;MVAPPSPTLDAVDRSGGGVRVVFDWDGDRFRHAIYGVRGKRAEPLFASVESSTDKAWPISPSLQQLHVQDNAASGKLLFLTGMAGQSHWSVSVSVQTATWPSELEIGDLPAQYCLAFDVAVRVKQLPEQIGSAYEPCGNAKWLDMDAFTSAHKPPFAAAISGALDGTTAPSAKLSIITPPDRPACRRFTSPLNFAQNLPTTIRWQYWIWSPLN
;
A
#
# COMPACT_ATOMS: atom_id res chain seq x y z
N MET A 1 21.65 1.23 24.26
CA MET A 1 20.18 1.34 24.13
C MET A 1 19.77 0.50 22.94
N VAL A 2 18.85 -0.45 23.13
CA VAL A 2 18.27 -1.23 22.03
C VAL A 2 17.22 -0.33 21.37
N ALA A 3 17.26 -0.19 20.04
CA ALA A 3 16.23 0.57 19.32
C ALA A 3 14.85 -0.06 19.60
N PRO A 4 13.78 0.74 19.76
CA PRO A 4 12.45 0.18 19.89
C PRO A 4 12.13 -0.69 18.67
N PRO A 5 11.39 -1.80 18.84
CA PRO A 5 11.05 -2.67 17.72
C PRO A 5 10.23 -1.89 16.69
N SER A 6 10.56 -2.09 15.41
CA SER A 6 9.84 -1.52 14.28
C SER A 6 8.35 -1.89 14.34
N PRO A 7 7.42 -0.92 14.24
CA PRO A 7 5.99 -1.22 14.22
C PRO A 7 5.63 -2.14 13.05
N THR A 8 4.88 -3.20 13.33
CA THR A 8 4.42 -4.16 12.33
C THR A 8 2.92 -4.40 12.38
N LEU A 9 2.36 -4.82 11.23
CA LEU A 9 1.00 -5.33 11.10
C LEU A 9 0.99 -6.57 10.19
N ASP A 10 0.33 -7.63 10.67
CA ASP A 10 0.29 -8.94 10.01
C ASP A 10 -1.12 -9.21 9.49
N ALA A 11 -1.24 -9.50 8.20
CA ALA A 11 -2.42 -10.06 7.57
C ALA A 11 -2.12 -11.52 7.21
N VAL A 12 -2.21 -12.41 8.20
CA VAL A 12 -1.89 -13.84 8.09
C VAL A 12 -3.09 -14.71 8.44
N ASP A 13 -3.20 -15.86 7.77
CA ASP A 13 -4.22 -16.85 8.03
C ASP A 13 -3.90 -17.77 9.23
N ARG A 14 -4.76 -18.76 9.47
CA ARG A 14 -4.59 -19.74 10.55
C ARG A 14 -3.36 -20.64 10.40
N SER A 15 -2.82 -20.79 9.19
CA SER A 15 -1.59 -21.52 8.92
C SER A 15 -0.34 -20.66 9.14
N GLY A 16 -0.52 -19.36 9.41
CA GLY A 16 0.56 -18.38 9.49
C GLY A 16 1.07 -17.96 8.11
N GLY A 17 0.27 -18.13 7.06
CA GLY A 17 0.53 -17.69 5.69
C GLY A 17 -0.10 -16.32 5.42
N GLY A 18 0.64 -15.39 4.81
CA GLY A 18 0.06 -14.12 4.35
C GLY A 18 1.10 -13.04 4.11
N VAL A 19 0.78 -11.82 4.48
CA VAL A 19 1.69 -10.66 4.35
C VAL A 19 1.86 -9.91 5.67
N ARG A 20 3.00 -9.24 5.81
CA ARG A 20 3.33 -8.35 6.93
C ARG A 20 3.85 -7.03 6.38
N VAL A 21 3.45 -5.91 6.98
CA VAL A 21 4.13 -4.63 6.78
C VAL A 21 5.00 -4.32 7.99
N VAL A 22 6.20 -3.80 7.75
CA VAL A 22 7.14 -3.31 8.76
C VAL A 22 7.46 -1.86 8.45
N PHE A 23 7.39 -1.00 9.46
CA PHE A 23 7.75 0.42 9.35
C PHE A 23 9.06 0.70 10.06
N ASP A 24 10.01 1.27 9.33
CA ASP A 24 11.31 1.68 9.87
C ASP A 24 11.48 3.18 9.73
N TRP A 25 11.99 3.82 10.77
CA TRP A 25 12.40 5.22 10.68
C TRP A 25 13.69 5.34 9.87
N ASP A 26 13.69 6.19 8.84
CA ASP A 26 14.84 6.46 7.97
C ASP A 26 14.95 7.96 7.71
N GLY A 27 15.98 8.59 8.28
CA GLY A 27 16.20 10.03 8.19
C GLY A 27 15.10 10.85 8.89
N ASP A 28 14.16 11.38 8.12
CA ASP A 28 13.10 12.29 8.56
C ASP A 28 11.69 11.67 8.46
N ARG A 29 11.57 10.42 8.02
CA ARG A 29 10.29 9.75 7.75
C ARG A 29 10.34 8.26 8.01
N PHE A 30 9.17 7.65 8.12
CA PHE A 30 9.01 6.21 8.04
C PHE A 30 9.04 5.76 6.58
N ARG A 31 9.85 4.75 6.30
CA ARG A 31 9.71 3.87 5.14
C ARG A 31 9.02 2.59 5.58
N HIS A 32 8.48 1.82 4.64
CA HIS A 32 7.92 0.52 4.97
C HIS A 32 8.25 -0.57 3.96
N ALA A 33 8.31 -1.80 4.45
CA ALA A 33 8.54 -2.98 3.64
C ALA A 33 7.42 -3.99 3.85
N ILE A 34 7.00 -4.62 2.76
CA ILE A 34 6.05 -5.72 2.73
C ILE A 34 6.82 -7.03 2.69
N TYR A 35 6.49 -7.93 3.59
CA TYR A 35 7.03 -9.28 3.68
C TYR A 35 5.95 -10.31 3.38
N GLY A 36 6.31 -11.37 2.67
CA GLY A 36 5.54 -12.60 2.59
C GLY A 36 5.85 -13.45 3.81
N VAL A 37 4.80 -13.91 4.51
CA VAL A 37 4.94 -14.68 5.75
C VAL A 37 4.49 -16.11 5.50
N ARG A 38 5.29 -17.09 5.96
CA ARG A 38 4.95 -18.52 5.98
C ARG A 38 5.43 -19.12 7.31
N GLY A 39 4.52 -19.27 8.26
CA GLY A 39 4.84 -19.74 9.61
C GLY A 39 5.86 -18.82 10.30
N LYS A 40 7.07 -19.32 10.56
CA LYS A 40 8.15 -18.53 11.19
C LYS A 40 9.04 -17.78 10.20
N ARG A 41 8.87 -17.98 8.89
CA ARG A 41 9.67 -17.31 7.86
C ARG A 41 8.97 -16.06 7.36
N ALA A 42 9.72 -14.98 7.18
CA ALA A 42 9.28 -13.75 6.55
C ALA A 42 10.31 -13.38 5.46
N GLU A 43 9.85 -13.19 4.23
CA GLU A 43 10.70 -12.84 3.08
C GLU A 43 10.29 -11.47 2.53
N PRO A 44 11.22 -10.52 2.33
CA PRO A 44 10.88 -9.21 1.79
C PRO A 44 10.36 -9.35 0.36
N LEU A 45 9.19 -8.76 0.10
CA LEU A 45 8.57 -8.72 -1.22
C LEU A 45 8.75 -7.35 -1.86
N PHE A 46 8.42 -6.29 -1.13
CA PHE A 46 8.42 -4.93 -1.65
C PHE A 46 8.94 -3.96 -0.60
N ALA A 47 9.72 -2.97 -1.04
CA ALA A 47 10.12 -1.82 -0.22
C ALA A 47 9.45 -0.56 -0.77
N SER A 48 8.97 0.32 0.11
CA SER A 48 8.48 1.63 -0.30
C SER A 48 9.62 2.46 -0.89
N VAL A 49 9.29 3.24 -1.91
CA VAL A 49 10.23 4.18 -2.52
C VAL A 49 9.93 5.57 -2.00
N GLU A 50 10.91 6.16 -1.34
CA GLU A 50 10.79 7.52 -0.81
C GLU A 50 11.46 8.54 -1.73
N SER A 51 10.88 9.74 -1.78
CA SER A 51 11.53 10.89 -2.40
C SER A 51 12.41 11.64 -1.41
N SER A 52 13.35 12.41 -1.94
CA SER A 52 14.10 13.39 -1.14
C SER A 52 13.18 14.46 -0.55
N THR A 53 13.64 15.08 0.54
CA THR A 53 12.86 16.02 1.36
C THR A 53 12.49 17.32 0.64
N ASP A 54 13.17 17.64 -0.46
CA ASP A 54 12.97 18.84 -1.28
C ASP A 54 11.82 18.71 -2.29
N LYS A 55 11.27 17.51 -2.50
CA LYS A 55 10.18 17.29 -3.45
C LYS A 55 8.84 17.76 -2.88
N ALA A 56 8.22 18.75 -3.53
CA ALA A 56 6.87 19.22 -3.20
C ALA A 56 5.81 18.12 -3.38
N TRP A 57 6.00 17.25 -4.38
CA TRP A 57 5.13 16.12 -4.70
C TRP A 57 5.94 14.82 -4.67
N PRO A 58 6.15 14.24 -3.48
CA PRO A 58 6.94 13.02 -3.35
C PRO A 58 6.25 11.83 -4.02
N ILE A 59 7.05 10.84 -4.42
CA ILE A 59 6.59 9.62 -5.10
C ILE A 59 5.71 8.73 -4.20
N SER A 60 5.94 8.81 -2.89
CA SER A 60 5.19 8.18 -1.79
C SER A 60 4.87 9.18 -0.68
N PRO A 61 3.89 8.90 0.19
CA PRO A 61 3.57 9.75 1.34
C PRO A 61 4.77 9.99 2.25
N SER A 62 5.03 11.24 2.63
CA SER A 62 6.10 11.56 3.60
C SER A 62 5.56 11.40 5.02
N LEU A 63 5.73 10.21 5.61
CA LEU A 63 5.14 9.84 6.90
C LEU A 63 6.14 10.07 8.03
N GLN A 64 5.83 10.94 8.99
CA GLN A 64 6.76 11.39 10.04
C GLN A 64 6.29 10.98 11.44
N GLN A 65 5.05 10.53 11.57
CA GLN A 65 4.48 10.04 12.82
C GLN A 65 3.76 8.72 12.54
N LEU A 66 3.84 7.81 13.50
CA LEU A 66 3.18 6.51 13.45
C LEU A 66 2.55 6.25 14.82
N HIS A 67 1.24 5.97 14.81
CA HIS A 67 0.46 5.59 15.96
C HIS A 67 -0.10 4.19 15.75
N VAL A 68 0.05 3.34 16.76
CA VAL A 68 -0.57 2.01 16.80
C VAL A 68 -1.82 2.12 17.65
N GLN A 69 -2.95 1.67 17.12
CA GLN A 69 -4.21 1.58 17.85
C GLN A 69 -4.70 0.14 17.84
N ASP A 70 -5.04 -0.37 19.02
CA ASP A 70 -5.76 -1.63 19.15
C ASP A 70 -7.26 -1.35 19.14
N ASN A 71 -7.97 -1.91 18.16
CA ASN A 71 -9.42 -1.86 18.07
C ASN A 71 -9.98 -3.25 18.40
N ALA A 72 -10.80 -3.33 19.44
CA ALA A 72 -11.43 -4.59 19.87
C ALA A 72 -12.28 -5.26 18.76
N ALA A 73 -12.82 -4.49 17.81
CA ALA A 73 -13.66 -4.98 16.73
C ALA A 73 -12.90 -5.34 15.45
N SER A 74 -11.86 -4.58 15.08
CA SER A 74 -11.14 -4.73 13.80
C SER A 74 -9.68 -5.18 13.96
N GLY A 75 -9.23 -5.46 15.18
CA GLY A 75 -7.84 -5.75 15.49
C GLY A 75 -6.96 -4.50 15.46
N LYS A 76 -5.72 -4.66 15.02
CA LYS A 76 -4.70 -3.60 15.05
C LYS A 76 -4.83 -2.66 13.84
N LEU A 77 -4.79 -1.36 14.10
CA LEU A 77 -4.78 -0.29 13.10
C LEU A 77 -3.50 0.54 13.26
N LEU A 78 -2.82 0.81 12.15
CA LEU A 78 -1.72 1.77 12.11
C LEU A 78 -2.23 3.06 11.49
N PHE A 79 -1.95 4.19 12.15
CA PHE A 79 -2.26 5.52 11.64
C PHE A 79 -0.97 6.33 11.52
N LEU A 80 -0.68 6.80 10.32
CA LEU A 80 0.53 7.53 10.00
C LEU A 80 0.17 8.91 9.45
N THR A 81 0.96 9.91 9.80
CA THR A 81 0.80 11.28 9.31
C THR A 81 2.15 11.88 9.00
N GLY A 82 2.16 12.89 8.14
CA GLY A 82 3.35 13.71 7.92
C GLY A 82 3.12 14.78 6.87
N MET A 83 4.18 15.47 6.49
CA MET A 83 4.10 16.58 5.57
C MET A 83 5.27 16.62 4.58
N ALA A 84 4.97 17.14 3.38
CA ALA A 84 5.97 17.54 2.39
C ALA A 84 5.52 18.86 1.76
N GLY A 85 6.35 19.91 1.87
CA GLY A 85 5.97 21.25 1.46
C GLY A 85 4.69 21.74 2.15
N GLN A 86 3.63 21.97 1.37
CA GLN A 86 2.32 22.45 1.84
C GLN A 86 1.26 21.34 1.94
N SER A 87 1.66 20.08 1.73
CA SER A 87 0.76 18.93 1.66
C SER A 87 0.81 18.13 2.95
N HIS A 88 -0.37 17.90 3.55
CA HIS A 88 -0.50 17.03 4.71
C HIS A 88 -0.95 15.65 4.28
N TRP A 89 -0.21 14.64 4.70
CA TRP A 89 -0.43 13.24 4.39
C TRP A 89 -1.00 12.53 5.61
N SER A 90 -1.94 11.63 5.37
CA SER A 90 -2.40 10.65 6.34
C SER A 90 -2.56 9.30 5.68
N VAL A 91 -2.11 8.26 6.35
CA VAL A 91 -2.25 6.86 5.92
C VAL A 91 -2.84 6.07 7.07
N SER A 92 -3.84 5.25 6.81
CA SER A 92 -4.22 4.17 7.71
C SER A 92 -3.91 2.81 7.09
N VAL A 93 -3.44 1.88 7.91
CA VAL A 93 -3.17 0.49 7.50
C VAL A 93 -3.90 -0.45 8.43
N SER A 94 -4.76 -1.28 7.85
CA SER A 94 -5.59 -2.25 8.58
C SER A 94 -5.53 -3.61 7.92
N VAL A 95 -5.88 -4.65 8.68
CA VAL A 95 -6.12 -5.99 8.11
C VAL A 95 -7.56 -6.05 7.64
N GLN A 96 -7.76 -6.47 6.40
CA GLN A 96 -9.08 -6.76 5.84
C GLN A 96 -9.12 -8.16 5.27
N THR A 97 -10.33 -8.67 5.08
CA THR A 97 -10.56 -9.89 4.32
C THR A 97 -10.99 -9.48 2.93
N ALA A 98 -10.21 -9.80 1.90
CA ALA A 98 -10.60 -9.56 0.52
C ALA A 98 -11.68 -10.60 0.12
N THR A 99 -12.92 -10.16 -0.02
CA THR A 99 -13.91 -10.84 -0.86
C THR A 99 -13.71 -10.36 -2.29
N TRP A 100 -13.19 -11.24 -3.12
CA TRP A 100 -12.99 -10.97 -4.53
C TRP A 100 -14.32 -10.71 -5.22
N PRO A 101 -14.38 -9.76 -6.19
CA PRO A 101 -15.56 -9.62 -7.03
C PRO A 101 -15.87 -10.96 -7.67
N SER A 102 -17.11 -11.43 -7.53
CA SER A 102 -17.57 -12.72 -8.08
C SER A 102 -17.43 -12.85 -9.60
N GLU A 103 -17.18 -11.74 -10.30
CA GLU A 103 -16.99 -11.65 -11.76
C GLU A 103 -15.58 -12.09 -12.21
N LEU A 104 -14.61 -12.07 -11.30
CA LEU A 104 -13.32 -12.72 -11.50
C LEU A 104 -13.54 -14.17 -11.08
N GLU A 105 -13.85 -15.08 -12.04
CA GLU A 105 -13.97 -16.54 -11.85
C GLU A 105 -12.62 -17.19 -11.43
N ILE A 106 -11.96 -16.62 -10.43
CA ILE A 106 -10.71 -17.12 -9.87
C ILE A 106 -11.06 -18.20 -8.82
N GLY A 107 -11.85 -19.20 -9.22
CA GLY A 107 -12.22 -20.38 -8.44
C GLY A 107 -12.70 -20.14 -7.00
N ASP A 108 -12.89 -21.23 -6.26
CA ASP A 108 -13.15 -21.22 -4.82
C ASP A 108 -11.88 -20.88 -4.02
N LEU A 109 -11.24 -19.74 -4.29
CA LEU A 109 -10.14 -19.31 -3.44
C LEU A 109 -10.69 -18.88 -2.07
N PRO A 110 -10.13 -19.39 -0.97
CA PRO A 110 -10.56 -18.97 0.35
C PRO A 110 -10.34 -17.46 0.51
N ALA A 111 -11.20 -16.83 1.32
CA ALA A 111 -11.07 -15.42 1.66
C ALA A 111 -9.65 -15.13 2.17
N GLN A 112 -8.93 -14.22 1.50
CA GLN A 112 -7.54 -13.91 1.83
C GLN A 112 -7.47 -12.68 2.71
N TYR A 113 -6.65 -12.76 3.76
CA TYR A 113 -6.29 -11.57 4.54
C TYR A 113 -5.37 -10.69 3.72
N CYS A 114 -5.65 -9.39 3.72
CA CYS A 114 -4.86 -8.39 3.03
C CYS A 114 -4.56 -7.21 3.96
N LEU A 115 -3.48 -6.49 3.65
CA LEU A 115 -3.21 -5.19 4.23
C LEU A 115 -3.92 -4.15 3.38
N ALA A 116 -4.90 -3.47 3.96
CA ALA A 116 -5.63 -2.37 3.35
C ALA A 116 -4.96 -1.04 3.73
N PHE A 117 -4.48 -0.32 2.72
CA PHE A 117 -3.92 1.01 2.84
C PHE A 117 -4.95 2.04 2.39
N ASP A 118 -5.21 3.00 3.25
CA ASP A 118 -6.04 4.16 2.95
C ASP A 118 -5.19 5.41 3.05
N VAL A 119 -4.98 6.07 1.92
CA VAL A 119 -4.08 7.21 1.82
C VAL A 119 -4.89 8.44 1.47
N ALA A 120 -4.68 9.50 2.23
CA ALA A 120 -5.21 10.82 1.93
C ALA A 120 -4.11 11.88 1.97
N VAL A 121 -4.25 12.87 1.09
CA VAL A 121 -3.40 14.05 1.06
C VAL A 121 -4.25 15.31 0.91
N ARG A 122 -4.07 16.27 1.83
CA ARG A 122 -4.66 17.61 1.71
C ARG A 122 -3.72 18.47 0.89
N VAL A 123 -4.20 18.97 -0.25
CA VAL A 123 -3.43 19.77 -1.19
C VAL A 123 -3.97 21.20 -1.28
N LYS A 124 -3.05 22.17 -1.38
CA LYS A 124 -3.36 23.59 -1.61
C LYS A 124 -3.03 24.06 -3.03
N GLN A 125 -2.36 23.21 -3.80
CA GLN A 125 -1.98 23.38 -5.20
C GLN A 125 -2.25 22.06 -5.92
N LEU A 126 -2.52 22.09 -7.22
CA LEU A 126 -2.73 20.86 -7.98
C LEU A 126 -1.41 20.07 -8.01
N PRO A 127 -1.40 18.81 -7.56
CA PRO A 127 -0.21 17.98 -7.67
C PRO A 127 0.06 17.61 -9.12
N GLU A 128 1.34 17.51 -9.49
CA GLU A 128 1.73 16.92 -10.78
C GLU A 128 1.49 15.42 -10.78
N GLN A 129 1.84 14.75 -9.67
CA GLN A 129 1.64 13.32 -9.49
C GLN A 129 1.66 12.98 -7.99
N ILE A 130 0.71 12.17 -7.54
CA ILE A 130 0.65 11.63 -6.19
C ILE A 130 0.45 10.13 -6.24
N GLY A 131 0.94 9.42 -5.22
CA GLY A 131 0.75 7.99 -5.14
C GLY A 131 1.52 7.34 -4.01
N SER A 132 1.61 6.02 -4.07
CA SER A 132 2.51 5.21 -3.26
C SER A 132 3.35 4.35 -4.21
N ALA A 133 4.67 4.32 -4.03
CA ALA A 133 5.58 3.62 -4.90
C ALA A 133 6.34 2.51 -4.16
N TYR A 134 6.57 1.42 -4.86
CA TYR A 134 7.20 0.23 -4.32
C TYR A 134 8.18 -0.38 -5.33
N GLU A 135 9.29 -0.90 -4.82
CA GLU A 135 10.26 -1.69 -5.57
C GLU A 135 10.28 -3.15 -5.09
N PRO A 136 10.34 -4.13 -6.00
CA PRO A 136 10.47 -5.53 -5.64
C PRO A 136 11.82 -5.82 -4.98
N CYS A 137 11.79 -6.66 -3.96
CA CYS A 137 12.98 -7.17 -3.29
C CYS A 137 13.33 -8.56 -3.83
N GLY A 138 14.62 -8.81 -4.08
CA GLY A 138 15.12 -10.12 -4.50
C GLY A 138 14.41 -10.64 -5.76
N ASN A 139 13.76 -11.79 -5.63
CA ASN A 139 13.04 -12.44 -6.73
C ASN A 139 11.53 -12.15 -6.74
N ALA A 140 11.05 -11.24 -5.89
CA ALA A 140 9.64 -10.88 -5.83
C ALA A 140 9.18 -10.28 -7.17
N LYS A 141 7.97 -10.65 -7.59
CA LYS A 141 7.36 -10.16 -8.82
C LYS A 141 6.00 -9.54 -8.56
N TRP A 142 5.71 -8.51 -9.34
CA TRP A 142 4.36 -7.97 -9.47
C TRP A 142 3.47 -8.99 -10.20
N LEU A 143 2.32 -9.30 -9.62
CA LEU A 143 1.26 -9.99 -10.33
C LEU A 143 0.28 -8.95 -10.85
N ASP A 144 0.09 -8.93 -12.16
CA ASP A 144 -1.04 -8.22 -12.75
C ASP A 144 -2.31 -9.00 -12.43
N MET A 145 -3.33 -8.32 -11.92
CA MET A 145 -4.62 -8.96 -11.59
C MET A 145 -5.27 -9.56 -12.83
N ASP A 146 -5.11 -8.92 -13.99
CA ASP A 146 -5.66 -9.40 -15.26
C ASP A 146 -4.92 -10.68 -15.73
N ALA A 147 -3.69 -10.92 -15.23
CA ALA A 147 -2.88 -12.11 -15.52
C ALA A 147 -3.02 -13.23 -14.46
N PHE A 148 -3.88 -13.05 -13.44
CA PHE A 148 -4.02 -14.00 -12.33
C PHE A 148 -4.71 -15.33 -12.73
N THR A 149 -5.01 -15.53 -14.02
CA THR A 149 -5.74 -16.68 -14.55
C THR A 149 -4.87 -17.90 -14.91
N SER A 150 -3.54 -17.85 -14.76
CA SER A 150 -2.67 -18.97 -15.19
C SER A 150 -2.00 -19.73 -14.04
N ALA A 151 -1.92 -21.05 -14.21
CA ALA A 151 -1.56 -22.10 -13.24
C ALA A 151 -0.13 -22.07 -12.64
N HIS A 152 0.59 -20.95 -12.72
CA HIS A 152 1.92 -20.80 -12.12
C HIS A 152 1.85 -19.79 -10.97
N LYS A 153 1.77 -20.31 -9.75
CA LYS A 153 1.90 -19.53 -8.52
C LYS A 153 3.39 -19.43 -8.18
N PRO A 154 4.09 -18.31 -8.43
CA PRO A 154 5.42 -18.15 -7.87
C PRO A 154 5.31 -18.23 -6.34
N PRO A 155 6.32 -18.80 -5.64
CA PRO A 155 6.23 -19.03 -4.20
C PRO A 155 6.09 -17.72 -3.39
N PHE A 156 6.44 -16.58 -3.98
CA PHE A 156 6.37 -15.26 -3.38
C PHE A 156 5.84 -14.26 -4.40
N ALA A 157 4.56 -13.93 -4.28
CA ALA A 157 3.88 -12.99 -5.14
C ALA A 157 3.02 -12.10 -4.26
N ALA A 158 2.90 -10.82 -4.58
CA ALA A 158 1.84 -10.02 -4.00
C ALA A 158 1.12 -9.30 -5.13
N ALA A 159 -0.20 -9.31 -5.04
CA ALA A 159 -1.06 -8.60 -5.97
C ALA A 159 -1.65 -7.40 -5.24
N ILE A 160 -1.83 -6.33 -6.00
CA ILE A 160 -2.35 -5.07 -5.51
C ILE A 160 -3.62 -4.73 -6.27
N SER A 161 -4.72 -4.58 -5.54
CA SER A 161 -5.96 -4.00 -6.06
C SER A 161 -6.10 -2.60 -5.50
N GLY A 162 -6.89 -1.77 -6.18
CA GLY A 162 -7.07 -0.38 -5.81
C GLY A 162 -8.46 0.14 -6.17
N ALA A 163 -9.01 0.97 -5.28
CA ALA A 163 -10.26 1.69 -5.50
C ALA A 163 -10.08 3.16 -5.10
N LEU A 164 -10.80 4.04 -5.77
CA LEU A 164 -10.89 5.45 -5.39
C LEU A 164 -12.24 5.71 -4.77
N ASP A 165 -12.23 6.26 -3.56
CA ASP A 165 -13.41 6.88 -2.98
C ASP A 165 -13.42 8.35 -3.39
N GLY A 166 -14.14 8.63 -4.46
CA GLY A 166 -14.49 9.99 -4.85
C GLY A 166 -15.80 10.33 -4.18
N THR A 167 -15.77 11.26 -3.23
CA THR A 167 -16.99 12.02 -2.93
C THR A 167 -17.44 12.68 -4.25
N THR A 168 -18.45 12.05 -4.87
CA THR A 168 -19.26 12.41 -6.05
C THR A 168 -18.76 12.14 -7.48
N ALA A 169 -17.91 11.13 -7.74
CA ALA A 169 -17.72 10.63 -9.13
C ALA A 169 -17.42 9.12 -9.13
N PRO A 170 -17.83 8.36 -10.19
CA PRO A 170 -17.64 6.92 -10.24
C PRO A 170 -16.17 6.57 -10.00
N SER A 171 -15.95 5.59 -9.12
CA SER A 171 -14.65 5.09 -8.69
C SER A 171 -13.69 4.94 -9.88
N ALA A 172 -12.81 5.91 -10.09
CA ALA A 172 -11.81 5.74 -11.14
C ALA A 172 -10.82 4.65 -10.70
N LYS A 173 -10.40 3.80 -11.64
CA LYS A 173 -9.41 2.76 -11.38
C LYS A 173 -8.09 3.45 -10.99
N LEU A 174 -7.44 3.01 -9.92
CA LEU A 174 -6.07 3.44 -9.63
C LEU A 174 -5.19 3.13 -10.84
N SER A 175 -4.41 4.11 -11.29
CA SER A 175 -3.45 3.87 -12.36
C SER A 175 -2.17 3.30 -11.77
N ILE A 176 -1.75 2.14 -12.26
CA ILE A 176 -0.46 1.56 -11.94
C ILE A 176 0.51 2.01 -13.01
N ILE A 177 1.49 2.84 -12.63
CA ILE A 177 2.48 3.39 -13.56
C ILE A 177 3.84 2.77 -13.24
N THR A 178 4.59 2.43 -14.28
CA THR A 178 6.01 2.09 -14.18
C THR A 178 6.82 3.36 -14.43
N PRO A 179 7.55 3.90 -13.45
CA PRO A 179 8.40 5.07 -13.69
C PRO A 179 9.47 4.74 -14.74
N PRO A 180 9.68 5.58 -15.76
CA PRO A 180 10.61 5.28 -16.85
C PRO A 180 12.07 5.18 -16.38
N ASP A 181 12.42 5.83 -15.28
CA ASP A 181 13.73 5.77 -14.62
C ASP A 181 13.87 4.56 -13.67
N ARG A 182 12.77 3.89 -13.32
CA ARG A 182 12.73 2.75 -12.38
C ARG A 182 11.78 1.66 -12.88
N PRO A 183 12.20 0.83 -13.85
CA PRO A 183 11.32 -0.14 -14.53
C PRO A 183 10.77 -1.24 -13.60
N ALA A 184 11.45 -1.50 -12.48
CA ALA A 184 10.99 -2.43 -11.45
C ALA A 184 9.96 -1.80 -10.48
N CYS A 185 9.94 -0.47 -10.38
CA CYS A 185 9.04 0.25 -9.49
C CYS A 185 7.62 0.25 -10.04
N ARG A 186 6.64 0.16 -9.14
CA ARG A 186 5.23 0.41 -9.45
C ARG A 186 4.73 1.52 -8.55
N ARG A 187 4.06 2.49 -9.15
CA ARG A 187 3.42 3.61 -8.47
C ARG A 187 1.92 3.52 -8.62
N PHE A 188 1.21 3.53 -7.50
CA PHE A 188 -0.24 3.61 -7.42
C PHE A 188 -0.65 5.07 -7.40
N THR A 189 -1.17 5.58 -8.51
CA THR A 189 -1.50 7.01 -8.63
C THR A 189 -2.99 7.23 -8.68
N SER A 190 -3.46 8.21 -7.92
CA SER A 190 -4.81 8.73 -8.06
C SER A 190 -4.91 9.54 -9.36
N PRO A 191 -5.86 9.26 -10.26
CA PRO A 191 -6.12 10.07 -11.45
C PRO A 191 -6.51 11.48 -11.02
N LEU A 192 -5.81 12.47 -11.57
CA LEU A 192 -5.97 13.88 -11.24
C LEU A 192 -7.17 14.51 -11.97
N ASN A 193 -8.35 13.90 -11.87
CA ASN A 193 -9.59 14.46 -12.41
C ASN A 193 -10.41 15.12 -11.30
N PHE A 194 -9.80 16.07 -10.59
CA PHE A 194 -10.45 16.78 -9.48
C PHE A 194 -10.90 18.19 -9.91
N ALA A 195 -12.07 18.61 -9.43
CA ALA A 195 -12.56 19.97 -9.60
C ALA A 195 -11.58 20.97 -8.94
N GLN A 196 -11.33 22.10 -9.62
CA GLN A 196 -10.27 23.09 -9.32
C GLN A 196 -10.41 23.85 -7.98
N ASN A 197 -11.30 23.44 -7.08
CA ASN A 197 -11.56 24.13 -5.82
C ASN A 197 -10.54 23.70 -4.76
N LEU A 198 -9.44 24.45 -4.68
CA LEU A 198 -8.40 24.29 -3.66
C LEU A 198 -8.71 25.16 -2.43
N PRO A 199 -8.35 24.72 -1.20
CA PRO A 199 -7.70 23.45 -0.88
C PRO A 199 -8.66 22.25 -0.93
N THR A 200 -8.17 21.09 -1.36
CA THR A 200 -8.95 19.85 -1.44
C THR A 200 -8.20 18.66 -0.83
N THR A 201 -8.90 17.58 -0.49
CA THR A 201 -8.32 16.33 -0.02
C THR A 201 -8.47 15.28 -1.11
N ILE A 202 -7.36 14.67 -1.51
CA ILE A 202 -7.35 13.55 -2.44
C ILE A 202 -7.13 12.27 -1.65
N ARG A 203 -7.96 11.26 -1.89
CA ARG A 203 -7.92 9.96 -1.19
C ARG A 203 -7.87 8.80 -2.18
N TRP A 204 -7.12 7.76 -1.85
CA TRP A 204 -7.13 6.50 -2.58
C TRP A 204 -6.88 5.34 -1.63
N GLN A 205 -7.37 4.16 -2.01
CA GLN A 205 -7.19 2.94 -1.25
C GLN A 205 -6.57 1.87 -2.12
N TYR A 206 -5.69 1.07 -1.53
CA TYR A 206 -5.16 -0.12 -2.17
C TYR A 206 -4.93 -1.24 -1.16
N TRP A 207 -4.91 -2.47 -1.65
CA TRP A 207 -4.72 -3.66 -0.83
C TRP A 207 -3.49 -4.41 -1.29
N ILE A 208 -2.76 -5.00 -0.35
CA ILE A 208 -1.66 -5.91 -0.65
C ILE A 208 -1.98 -7.26 0.00
N TRP A 209 -1.97 -8.32 -0.79
CA TRP A 209 -2.09 -9.70 -0.31
C TRP A 209 -1.10 -10.60 -1.03
N SER A 210 -0.91 -11.81 -0.52
CA SER A 210 -0.08 -12.82 -1.15
C SER A 210 -0.88 -14.12 -1.35
N PRO A 211 -0.95 -14.68 -2.58
CA PRO A 211 -1.66 -15.91 -2.87
C PRO A 211 -0.82 -17.11 -2.42
N LEU A 212 -0.54 -17.23 -1.13
CA LEU A 212 0.26 -18.33 -0.62
C LEU A 212 -0.61 -19.57 -0.47
N ASN A 213 -0.57 -20.42 -1.50
CA ASN A 213 -0.71 -21.88 -1.39
C ASN A 213 0.59 -22.46 -1.97
#